data_AF-A0A8E2JLT4-F1
#
_entry.id   AF-A0A8E2JLT4-F1
#
_cell.length_a   1.000
_cell.length_b   1.000
_cell.length_c   1.000
_cell.angle_alpha   90.00
_cell.angle_beta   90.00
_cell.angle_gamma   90.00
#
_symmetry.space_group_name_H-M   'P 1'
#
loop_
_entity.id
_entity.type
_entity.pdbx_description
1 polymer ?
#
loop_
_entity_poly.entity_id
_entity_poly.type
_entity_poly.pdbx_seq_one_letter_code
_entity_poly.pdbx_strand_id
1 'polypeptide(L)'
;MSLPSIGDILMLSQLAWKIGRAFTAGRKGAPAEFLDVETAINGLAKALKLLAETLFAEADNGVLSKADNDTKSGVATILLSCQRTLQDLDSLLDQYQVITKQRTSGGFTIERSWSDLVLATYQTMMWTSEGGNIQALRNMVNMHTSTIALTMQASKSLSRLESTVSPMASKVDDIRDTGGDLNDKLEEVHRVVVGINGETPRIPPARDGGDDSRPPSSLRLDTRQQDNRSPESFTTA
;
A
#
# COMPACT_ATOMS: atom_id res chain seq x y z
N MET A 1 -12.22 6.53 -19.88
CA MET A 1 -11.46 5.48 -19.15
C MET A 1 -12.37 4.99 -18.02
N SER A 2 -12.61 3.67 -17.88
CA SER A 2 -13.52 3.15 -16.85
C SER A 2 -12.76 2.80 -15.57
N LEU A 3 -13.35 3.12 -14.42
CA LEU A 3 -12.83 2.73 -13.12
C LEU A 3 -12.84 1.19 -12.99
N PRO A 4 -11.71 0.54 -12.63
CA PRO A 4 -11.68 -0.89 -12.36
C PRO A 4 -12.68 -1.30 -11.28
N SER A 5 -13.33 -2.45 -11.46
CA SER A 5 -14.26 -3.00 -10.47
C SER A 5 -13.51 -3.49 -9.23
N ILE A 6 -14.23 -3.70 -8.11
CA ILE A 6 -13.65 -4.30 -6.90
C ILE A 6 -13.02 -5.67 -7.21
N GLY A 7 -13.67 -6.46 -8.08
CA GLY A 7 -13.14 -7.74 -8.54
C GLY A 7 -11.81 -7.60 -9.28
N ASP A 8 -11.71 -6.61 -10.17
CA ASP A 8 -10.46 -6.32 -10.90
C ASP A 8 -9.34 -5.92 -9.93
N ILE A 9 -9.63 -5.07 -8.94
CA ILE A 9 -8.64 -4.65 -7.92
C ILE A 9 -8.15 -5.85 -7.09
N LEU A 10 -9.05 -6.78 -6.74
CA LEU A 10 -8.67 -8.02 -6.05
C LEU A 10 -7.81 -8.93 -6.94
N MET A 11 -8.12 -9.03 -8.23
CA MET A 11 -7.28 -9.77 -9.18
C MET A 11 -5.89 -9.13 -9.32
N LEU A 12 -5.79 -7.80 -9.32
CA LEU A 12 -4.50 -7.10 -9.31
C LEU A 12 -3.71 -7.37 -8.03
N SER A 13 -4.37 -7.42 -6.87
CA SER A 13 -3.73 -7.80 -5.61
C SER A 13 -3.14 -9.22 -5.67
N GLN A 14 -3.88 -10.17 -6.23
CA GLN A 14 -3.41 -11.55 -6.41
C GLN A 14 -2.26 -11.64 -7.41
N LEU A 15 -2.33 -10.88 -8.51
CA LEU A 15 -1.25 -10.80 -9.50
C LEU A 15 0.03 -10.25 -8.87
N ALA A 16 -0.05 -9.14 -8.13
CA ALA A 16 1.07 -8.59 -7.39
C ALA A 16 1.67 -9.62 -6.42
N TRP A 17 0.84 -10.32 -5.66
CA TRP A 17 1.33 -11.39 -4.77
C TRP A 17 2.05 -12.52 -5.52
N LYS A 18 1.49 -12.98 -6.65
CA LYS A 18 2.14 -13.98 -7.53
C LYS A 18 3.52 -13.49 -7.99
N ILE A 19 3.61 -12.23 -8.41
CA ILE A 19 4.86 -11.62 -8.87
C ILE A 19 5.88 -11.51 -7.72
N GLY A 20 5.46 -11.07 -6.53
CA GLY A 20 6.35 -11.01 -5.36
C GLY A 20 6.98 -12.37 -5.04
N ARG A 21 6.18 -13.45 -5.12
CA ARG A 21 6.65 -14.83 -4.94
C ARG A 21 7.64 -15.29 -6.00
N ALA A 22 7.54 -14.75 -7.21
CA ALA A 22 8.44 -15.07 -8.31
C ALA A 22 9.84 -14.47 -8.12
N PHE A 23 9.95 -13.27 -7.54
CA PHE A 23 11.23 -12.62 -7.29
C PHE A 23 12.15 -13.41 -6.36
N THR A 24 11.61 -14.17 -5.40
CA THR A 24 12.40 -15.01 -4.49
C THR A 24 12.30 -16.50 -4.76
N ALA A 25 11.75 -16.89 -5.91
CA ALA A 25 11.74 -18.27 -6.35
C ALA A 25 13.19 -18.75 -6.59
N GLY A 26 13.54 -19.92 -6.03
CA GLY A 26 14.89 -20.47 -6.17
C GLY A 26 15.96 -19.74 -5.35
N ARG A 27 15.58 -19.06 -4.25
CA ARG A 27 16.37 -18.14 -3.39
C ARG A 27 17.87 -18.43 -3.15
N LYS A 28 18.37 -19.66 -3.34
CA LYS A 28 19.82 -19.94 -3.29
C LYS A 28 20.53 -19.14 -4.39
N GLY A 29 21.12 -18.00 -4.05
CA GLY A 29 21.88 -17.15 -4.96
C GLY A 29 21.09 -15.99 -5.59
N ALA A 30 19.86 -15.71 -5.14
CA ALA A 30 19.12 -14.54 -5.59
C ALA A 30 19.77 -13.24 -5.05
N PRO A 31 19.91 -12.18 -5.88
CA PRO A 31 20.43 -10.88 -5.45
C PRO A 31 19.60 -10.26 -4.32
N ALA A 32 20.22 -9.43 -3.48
CA ALA A 32 19.53 -8.75 -2.39
C ALA A 32 18.42 -7.81 -2.90
N GLU A 33 18.63 -7.22 -4.07
CA GLU A 33 17.70 -6.35 -4.77
C GLU A 33 16.39 -7.07 -5.12
N PHE A 34 16.42 -8.40 -5.32
CA PHE A 34 15.20 -9.17 -5.60
C PHE A 34 14.34 -9.28 -4.35
N LEU A 35 14.94 -9.33 -3.16
CA LEU A 35 14.22 -9.30 -1.89
C LEU A 35 13.58 -7.93 -1.65
N ASP A 36 14.28 -6.86 -2.02
CA ASP A 36 13.75 -5.49 -1.93
C ASP A 36 12.54 -5.29 -2.86
N VAL A 37 12.61 -5.81 -4.09
CA VAL A 37 11.49 -5.79 -5.04
C VAL A 37 10.34 -6.68 -4.57
N GLU A 38 10.62 -7.89 -4.07
CA GLU A 38 9.60 -8.75 -3.45
C GLU A 38 8.85 -7.99 -2.34
N THR A 39 9.60 -7.32 -1.46
CA THR A 39 9.04 -6.61 -0.32
C THR A 39 8.13 -5.47 -0.80
N ALA A 40 8.58 -4.68 -1.77
CA ALA A 40 7.79 -3.60 -2.37
C ALA A 40 6.50 -4.13 -3.02
N ILE A 41 6.59 -5.19 -3.84
CA ILE A 41 5.44 -5.78 -4.55
C ILE A 41 4.45 -6.41 -3.58
N ASN A 42 4.92 -7.07 -2.51
CA ASN A 42 4.05 -7.58 -1.46
C ASN A 42 3.35 -6.45 -0.68
N GLY A 43 4.01 -5.30 -0.51
CA GLY A 43 3.39 -4.08 0.01
C GLY A 43 2.24 -3.60 -0.88
N LEU A 44 2.48 -3.53 -2.19
CA LEU A 44 1.47 -3.18 -3.19
C LEU A 44 0.28 -4.15 -3.17
N ALA A 45 0.54 -5.46 -3.12
CA ALA A 45 -0.50 -6.49 -3.05
C ALA A 45 -1.43 -6.26 -1.84
N LYS A 46 -0.87 -5.95 -0.67
CA LYS A 46 -1.63 -5.62 0.54
C LYS A 46 -2.43 -4.33 0.38
N ALA A 47 -1.83 -3.27 -0.17
CA ALA A 47 -2.50 -1.99 -0.37
C ALA A 47 -3.72 -2.12 -1.32
N LEU A 48 -3.56 -2.86 -2.43
CA LEU A 48 -4.66 -3.16 -3.36
C LEU A 48 -5.79 -3.94 -2.68
N LYS A 49 -5.43 -4.96 -1.88
CA LYS A 49 -6.42 -5.74 -1.11
C LYS A 49 -7.21 -4.86 -0.15
N LEU A 50 -6.53 -4.03 0.63
CA LEU A 50 -7.16 -3.13 1.59
C LEU A 50 -8.05 -2.09 0.92
N LEU A 51 -7.64 -1.55 -0.24
CA LEU A 51 -8.47 -0.67 -1.04
C LEU A 51 -9.75 -1.39 -1.49
N ALA A 52 -9.64 -2.60 -2.04
CA ALA A 52 -10.80 -3.38 -2.46
C ALA A 52 -11.75 -3.68 -1.30
N GLU A 53 -11.23 -4.08 -0.14
CA GLU A 53 -12.02 -4.31 1.08
C GLU A 53 -12.73 -3.04 1.55
N THR A 54 -12.06 -1.89 1.48
CA THR A 54 -12.65 -0.58 1.82
C THR A 54 -13.79 -0.22 0.87
N LEU A 55 -13.58 -0.37 -0.44
CA LEU A 55 -14.61 -0.09 -1.44
C LEU A 55 -15.80 -1.06 -1.33
N PHE A 56 -15.54 -2.32 -0.98
CA PHE A 56 -16.58 -3.32 -0.77
C PHE A 56 -17.44 -3.01 0.47
N ALA A 57 -16.81 -2.62 1.58
CA ALA A 57 -17.51 -2.23 2.80
C ALA A 57 -18.44 -1.02 2.60
N GLU A 58 -18.16 -0.20 1.58
CA GLU A 58 -18.90 1.01 1.25
C GLU A 58 -19.74 0.90 -0.04
N ALA A 59 -19.98 -0.31 -0.58
CA ALA A 59 -20.53 -0.51 -1.92
C ALA A 59 -21.86 0.24 -2.19
N ASP A 60 -22.75 0.34 -1.20
CA ASP A 60 -24.10 0.92 -1.37
C ASP A 60 -24.16 2.45 -1.19
N ASN A 61 -23.14 3.09 -0.59
CA ASN A 61 -23.16 4.54 -0.30
C ASN A 61 -21.77 5.20 -0.21
N GLY A 62 -20.76 4.58 -0.81
CA GLY A 62 -19.36 4.92 -0.63
C GLY A 62 -18.98 6.28 -1.18
N VAL A 63 -17.91 6.83 -0.62
CA VAL A 63 -17.45 8.18 -0.98
C VAL A 63 -17.09 8.25 -2.47
N LEU A 64 -16.45 7.20 -2.99
CA LEU A 64 -16.03 7.13 -4.38
C LEU A 64 -17.22 7.13 -5.37
N SER A 65 -18.37 6.58 -5.00
CA SER A 65 -19.55 6.60 -5.88
C SER A 65 -20.18 8.00 -5.99
N LYS A 66 -20.04 8.81 -4.94
CA LYS A 66 -20.51 10.21 -4.87
C LYS A 66 -19.54 11.22 -5.47
N ALA A 67 -18.28 10.85 -5.65
CA ALA A 67 -17.25 11.72 -6.22
C ALA A 67 -17.61 12.19 -7.64
N ASP A 68 -17.10 13.36 -8.00
CA ASP A 68 -17.20 13.88 -9.35
C ASP A 68 -16.48 12.97 -10.37
N ASN A 69 -16.77 13.19 -11.66
CA ASN A 69 -16.23 12.36 -12.73
C ASN A 69 -14.70 12.49 -12.84
N ASP A 70 -14.14 13.65 -12.50
CA ASP A 70 -12.70 13.92 -12.59
C ASP A 70 -11.95 13.13 -11.53
N THR A 71 -12.45 13.10 -10.30
CA THR A 71 -11.93 12.30 -9.19
C THR A 71 -12.04 10.81 -9.50
N LYS A 72 -13.18 10.35 -10.01
CA LYS A 72 -13.34 8.95 -10.46
C LYS A 72 -12.34 8.59 -11.56
N SER A 73 -12.14 9.49 -12.52
CA SER A 73 -11.15 9.32 -13.58
C SER A 73 -9.73 9.28 -13.02
N GLY A 74 -9.41 10.13 -12.04
CA GLY A 74 -8.10 10.13 -11.39
C GLY A 74 -7.81 8.84 -10.63
N VAL A 75 -8.80 8.29 -9.91
CA VAL A 75 -8.66 6.96 -9.28
C VAL A 75 -8.45 5.88 -10.35
N ALA A 76 -9.18 5.95 -11.47
CA ALA A 76 -8.99 5.04 -12.58
C ALA A 76 -7.57 5.12 -13.16
N THR A 77 -7.02 6.33 -13.36
CA THR A 77 -5.64 6.55 -13.82
C THR A 77 -4.63 5.89 -12.88
N ILE A 78 -4.76 6.08 -11.56
CA ILE A 78 -3.87 5.46 -10.56
C ILE A 78 -3.91 3.93 -10.68
N LEU A 79 -5.11 3.34 -10.69
CA LEU A 79 -5.27 1.89 -10.73
C LEU A 79 -4.81 1.28 -12.05
N LEU A 80 -5.12 1.91 -13.18
CA LEU A 80 -4.73 1.41 -14.49
C LEU A 80 -3.22 1.54 -14.73
N SER A 81 -2.58 2.58 -14.19
CA SER A 81 -1.13 2.70 -14.19
C SER A 81 -0.50 1.56 -13.36
N CYS A 82 -1.03 1.27 -12.17
CA CYS A 82 -0.59 0.12 -11.38
C CYS A 82 -0.78 -1.21 -12.14
N GLN A 83 -1.94 -1.41 -12.74
CA GLN A 83 -2.26 -2.61 -13.52
C GLN A 83 -1.23 -2.83 -14.63
N ARG A 84 -0.91 -1.78 -15.41
CA ARG A 84 0.05 -1.88 -16.50
C ARG A 84 1.44 -2.29 -16.00
N THR A 85 1.93 -1.67 -14.93
CA THR A 85 3.21 -2.05 -14.32
C THR A 85 3.22 -3.53 -13.89
N LEU A 86 2.13 -4.03 -13.30
CA LEU A 86 2.03 -5.44 -12.91
C LEU A 86 1.94 -6.39 -14.13
N GLN A 87 1.28 -5.99 -15.21
CA GLN A 87 1.19 -6.78 -16.45
C GLN A 87 2.54 -6.85 -17.18
N ASP A 88 3.29 -5.75 -17.20
CA ASP A 88 4.64 -5.70 -17.76
C ASP A 88 5.57 -6.66 -16.98
N LEU A 89 5.49 -6.63 -15.65
CA LEU A 89 6.22 -7.57 -14.81
C LEU A 89 5.80 -9.02 -15.01
N ASP A 90 4.50 -9.30 -15.12
CA ASP A 90 4.02 -10.67 -15.34
C ASP A 90 4.55 -11.23 -16.67
N SER A 91 4.61 -10.39 -17.70
CA SER A 91 5.19 -10.75 -19.00
C SER A 91 6.69 -11.07 -18.88
N LEU A 92 7.44 -10.33 -18.05
CA LEU A 92 8.84 -10.65 -17.76
C LEU A 92 8.99 -11.99 -17.02
N LEU A 93 8.07 -12.32 -16.11
CA LEU A 93 8.09 -13.62 -15.44
C LEU A 93 7.85 -14.75 -16.43
N ASP A 94 6.85 -14.61 -17.29
CA ASP A 94 6.54 -15.62 -18.30
C ASP A 94 7.70 -15.83 -19.28
N GLN A 95 8.45 -14.76 -19.59
CA GLN A 95 9.59 -14.84 -20.50
C GLN A 95 10.85 -15.46 -19.86
N TYR A 96 11.12 -15.16 -18.59
CA TYR A 96 12.43 -15.44 -17.98
C TYR A 96 12.43 -16.39 -16.78
N GLN A 97 11.26 -16.81 -16.28
CA GLN A 97 11.21 -17.87 -15.29
C GLN A 97 11.48 -19.24 -15.93
N VAL A 98 12.37 -20.00 -15.28
CA VAL A 98 12.63 -21.40 -15.57
C VAL A 98 11.82 -22.24 -14.61
N ILE A 99 11.06 -23.19 -15.14
CA ILE A 99 10.29 -24.17 -14.36
C ILE A 99 10.96 -25.54 -14.51
N THR A 100 11.52 -26.04 -13.42
CA THR A 100 12.18 -27.35 -13.39
C THR A 100 11.34 -28.34 -12.60
N LYS A 101 11.09 -29.52 -13.17
CA LYS A 101 10.38 -30.62 -12.51
C LYS A 101 11.40 -31.66 -12.04
N GLN A 102 11.65 -31.71 -10.74
CA GLN A 102 12.56 -32.69 -10.15
C GLN A 102 11.79 -33.90 -9.64
N ARG A 103 12.27 -35.11 -9.95
CA ARG A 103 11.67 -36.36 -9.43
C ARG A 103 12.10 -36.56 -7.98
N THR A 104 11.14 -36.80 -7.11
CA THR A 104 11.34 -37.10 -5.68
C THR A 104 10.83 -38.49 -5.35
N SER A 105 11.21 -39.02 -4.18
CA SER A 105 10.83 -40.37 -3.72
C SER A 105 9.30 -40.59 -3.67
N GLY A 106 8.51 -39.52 -3.58
CA GLY A 106 7.04 -39.54 -3.54
C GLY A 106 6.35 -38.88 -4.74
N GLY A 107 7.07 -38.52 -5.81
CA GLY A 107 6.46 -37.88 -6.99
C GLY A 107 7.38 -36.88 -7.67
N PHE A 108 6.90 -35.65 -7.84
CA PHE A 108 7.67 -34.57 -8.44
C PHE A 108 7.53 -33.28 -7.65
N THR A 109 8.61 -32.53 -7.56
CA THR A 109 8.64 -31.16 -7.04
C THR A 109 8.83 -30.20 -8.20
N ILE A 110 8.02 -29.14 -8.24
CA ILE A 110 8.17 -28.06 -9.21
C ILE A 110 8.98 -26.96 -8.55
N GLU A 111 10.15 -26.69 -9.10
CA GLU A 111 10.99 -25.56 -8.72
C GLU A 111 10.88 -24.48 -9.79
N ARG A 112 10.76 -23.23 -9.33
CA ARG A 112 10.82 -22.04 -10.18
C ARG A 112 12.06 -21.25 -9.79
N SER A 113 12.76 -20.74 -10.79
CA SER A 113 13.88 -19.84 -10.62
C SER A 113 13.93 -18.85 -11.78
N TRP A 114 14.68 -17.78 -11.60
CA TRP A 114 15.06 -16.93 -12.73
C TRP A 114 16.06 -17.66 -13.62
N SER A 115 16.04 -17.36 -14.91
CA SER A 115 17.07 -17.83 -15.85
C SER A 115 18.46 -17.29 -15.49
N ASP A 116 19.51 -18.03 -15.85
CA ASP A 116 20.90 -17.62 -15.61
C ASP A 116 21.22 -16.28 -16.29
N LEU A 117 20.60 -15.99 -17.43
CA LEU A 117 20.72 -14.71 -18.12
C LEU A 117 20.24 -13.55 -17.23
N VAL A 118 19.06 -13.68 -16.62
CA VAL A 118 18.54 -12.66 -15.70
C VAL A 118 19.46 -12.52 -14.49
N LEU A 119 19.87 -13.63 -13.87
CA LEU A 119 20.77 -13.58 -12.72
C LEU A 119 22.12 -12.92 -13.04
N ALA A 120 22.63 -13.09 -14.25
CA ALA A 120 23.88 -12.47 -14.69
C ALA A 120 23.74 -10.98 -15.08
N THR A 121 22.55 -10.54 -15.51
CA THR A 121 22.35 -9.22 -16.14
C THR A 121 21.33 -8.32 -15.43
N TYR A 122 20.78 -8.74 -14.28
CA TYR A 122 19.67 -8.05 -13.61
C TYR A 122 19.92 -6.56 -13.32
N GLN A 123 21.17 -6.14 -13.10
CA GLN A 123 21.49 -4.74 -12.82
C GLN A 123 21.34 -3.83 -14.04
N THR A 124 21.58 -4.37 -15.24
CA THR A 124 21.57 -3.63 -16.51
C THR A 124 20.34 -3.92 -17.37
N MET A 125 19.58 -4.97 -17.02
CA MET A 125 18.32 -5.30 -17.66
C MET A 125 17.29 -4.17 -17.46
N MET A 126 16.47 -3.94 -18.48
CA MET A 126 15.30 -3.05 -18.37
C MET A 126 14.16 -3.80 -17.69
N TRP A 127 13.76 -3.29 -16.53
CA TRP A 127 12.70 -3.84 -15.68
C TRP A 127 11.38 -3.09 -15.81
N THR A 128 11.39 -1.90 -16.41
CA THR A 128 10.19 -1.10 -16.69
C THR A 128 10.08 -0.81 -18.18
N SER A 129 8.85 -0.63 -18.67
CA SER A 129 8.58 -0.28 -20.08
C SER A 129 9.15 1.08 -20.48
N GLU A 130 9.41 1.94 -19.50
CA GLU A 130 10.06 3.24 -19.62
C GLU A 130 11.60 3.15 -19.62
N GLY A 131 12.17 1.93 -19.62
CA GLY A 131 13.61 1.71 -19.67
C GLY A 131 14.32 1.75 -18.31
N GLY A 132 13.57 1.71 -17.21
CA GLY A 132 14.12 1.73 -15.85
C GLY A 132 14.81 0.41 -15.46
N ASN A 133 15.85 0.51 -14.62
CA ASN A 133 16.51 -0.65 -14.01
C ASN A 133 15.73 -1.19 -12.79
N ILE A 134 16.31 -2.16 -12.07
CA ILE A 134 15.64 -2.79 -10.91
C ILE A 134 15.33 -1.82 -9.77
N GLN A 135 16.14 -0.78 -9.59
CA GLN A 135 15.89 0.26 -8.59
C GLN A 135 14.72 1.16 -9.02
N ALA A 136 14.68 1.55 -10.30
CA ALA A 136 13.55 2.31 -10.85
C ALA A 136 12.24 1.51 -10.74
N LEU A 137 12.27 0.19 -10.98
CA LEU A 137 11.14 -0.69 -10.74
C LEU A 137 10.67 -0.63 -9.28
N ARG A 138 11.59 -0.80 -8.31
CA ARG A 138 11.27 -0.73 -6.88
C ARG A 138 10.62 0.62 -6.53
N ASN A 139 11.17 1.72 -7.03
CA ASN A 139 10.64 3.06 -6.80
C ASN A 139 9.23 3.21 -7.39
N MET A 140 9.00 2.71 -8.59
CA MET A 140 7.68 2.73 -9.25
C MET A 140 6.63 1.91 -8.48
N VAL A 141 6.99 0.72 -7.97
CA VAL A 141 6.11 -0.11 -7.15
C VAL A 141 5.78 0.58 -5.82
N ASN A 142 6.75 1.23 -5.18
CA ASN A 142 6.54 1.99 -3.94
C ASN A 142 5.65 3.22 -4.17
N MET A 143 5.80 3.90 -5.31
CA MET A 143 4.93 5.00 -5.72
C MET A 143 3.48 4.51 -5.84
N HIS A 144 3.24 3.42 -6.59
CA HIS A 144 1.90 2.82 -6.71
C HIS A 144 1.31 2.43 -5.35
N THR A 145 2.14 1.81 -4.49
CA THR A 145 1.72 1.44 -3.12
C THR A 145 1.26 2.66 -2.34
N SER A 146 2.00 3.76 -2.42
CA SER A 146 1.72 5.00 -1.69
C SER A 146 0.47 5.70 -2.20
N THR A 147 0.30 5.82 -3.52
CA THR A 147 -0.88 6.47 -4.12
C THR A 147 -2.16 5.65 -3.89
N ILE A 148 -2.09 4.32 -3.94
CA ILE A 148 -3.21 3.43 -3.59
C ILE A 148 -3.56 3.55 -2.11
N ALA A 149 -2.56 3.53 -1.22
CA ALA A 149 -2.80 3.65 0.22
C ALA A 149 -3.39 5.02 0.60
N LEU A 150 -2.96 6.11 -0.05
CA LEU A 150 -3.55 7.43 0.12
C LEU A 150 -4.97 7.51 -0.41
N THR A 151 -5.23 6.94 -1.59
CA THR A 151 -6.58 6.87 -2.16
C THR A 151 -7.52 6.15 -1.21
N MET A 152 -7.12 4.98 -0.69
CA MET A 152 -7.89 4.24 0.32
C MET A 152 -8.17 5.09 1.57
N GLN A 153 -7.18 5.80 2.10
CA GLN A 153 -7.38 6.66 3.28
C GLN A 153 -8.31 7.84 2.99
N ALA A 154 -8.20 8.44 1.81
CA ALA A 154 -8.99 9.57 1.37
C ALA A 154 -10.44 9.17 1.06
N SER A 155 -10.69 7.92 0.66
CA SER A 155 -12.04 7.36 0.43
C SER A 155 -12.97 7.38 1.65
N LYS A 156 -12.52 7.84 2.83
CA LYS A 156 -13.36 8.06 4.01
C LYS A 156 -14.05 9.44 4.03
N SER A 157 -13.66 10.35 3.14
CA SER A 157 -14.16 11.73 3.10
C SER A 157 -14.12 12.27 1.68
N LEU A 158 -15.27 12.74 1.17
CA LEU A 158 -15.39 13.20 -0.20
C LEU A 158 -14.42 14.33 -0.54
N SER A 159 -14.37 15.37 0.31
CA SER A 159 -13.45 16.49 0.12
C SER A 159 -11.99 16.07 0.15
N ARG A 160 -11.61 15.11 1.02
CA ARG A 160 -10.24 14.58 1.04
C ARG A 160 -9.94 13.75 -0.21
N LEU A 161 -10.90 12.96 -0.68
CA LEU A 161 -10.73 12.14 -1.88
C LEU A 161 -10.47 13.04 -3.09
N GLU A 162 -11.30 14.05 -3.30
CA GLU A 162 -11.18 15.02 -4.41
C GLU A 162 -9.84 15.78 -4.35
N SER A 163 -9.47 16.31 -3.18
CA SER A 163 -8.22 17.06 -3.02
C SER A 163 -6.95 16.20 -3.12
N THR A 164 -7.05 14.91 -2.79
CA THR A 164 -5.91 13.97 -2.79
C THR A 164 -5.68 13.35 -4.16
N VAL A 165 -6.74 12.91 -4.84
CA VAL A 165 -6.64 12.11 -6.06
C VAL A 165 -6.17 12.94 -7.25
N SER A 166 -6.69 14.15 -7.43
CA SER A 166 -6.36 14.99 -8.60
C SER A 166 -4.85 15.23 -8.79
N PRO A 167 -4.10 15.74 -7.79
CA PRO A 167 -2.66 15.97 -7.95
C PRO A 167 -1.86 14.67 -8.11
N MET A 168 -2.27 13.58 -7.44
CA MET A 168 -1.60 12.28 -7.61
C MET A 168 -1.82 11.71 -9.01
N ALA A 169 -3.06 11.74 -9.50
CA ALA A 169 -3.41 11.18 -10.80
C ALA A 169 -2.68 11.89 -11.94
N SER A 170 -2.60 13.23 -11.90
CA SER A 170 -1.81 14.00 -12.87
C SER A 170 -0.35 13.55 -12.88
N LYS A 171 0.28 13.42 -11.71
CA LYS A 171 1.69 13.02 -11.64
C LYS A 171 1.95 11.55 -12.03
N VAL A 172 0.99 10.67 -11.75
CA VAL A 172 1.04 9.28 -12.21
C VAL A 172 0.91 9.18 -13.73
N ASP A 173 0.12 10.06 -14.34
CA ASP A 173 -0.03 10.15 -15.80
C ASP A 173 1.25 10.70 -16.44
N ASP A 174 1.85 11.75 -15.86
CA ASP A 174 3.12 12.35 -16.32
C ASP A 174 4.26 11.32 -16.43
N ILE A 175 4.31 10.31 -15.54
CA ILE A 175 5.30 9.20 -15.62
C ILE A 175 5.27 8.52 -16.99
N ARG A 176 4.09 8.41 -17.58
CA ARG A 176 3.84 7.65 -18.81
C ARG A 176 4.15 8.43 -20.08
N ASP A 177 4.25 9.75 -20.00
CA ASP A 177 4.69 10.55 -21.15
C ASP A 177 6.18 10.33 -21.43
N THR A 178 6.56 10.12 -22.68
CA THR A 178 7.92 9.71 -23.08
C THR A 178 9.00 10.80 -22.88
N GLY A 179 8.67 11.94 -22.28
CA GLY A 179 9.61 13.04 -22.03
C GLY A 179 10.07 13.09 -20.58
N GLY A 180 11.38 13.02 -20.32
CA GLY A 180 12.01 13.20 -19.00
C GLY A 180 12.58 11.93 -18.37
N ASP A 181 13.45 12.07 -17.38
CA ASP A 181 14.03 10.95 -16.63
C ASP A 181 12.99 10.31 -15.71
N LEU A 182 12.89 8.98 -15.73
CA LEU A 182 11.90 8.25 -14.93
C LEU A 182 12.08 8.49 -13.42
N ASN A 183 13.30 8.62 -12.92
CA ASN A 183 13.54 8.83 -11.50
C ASN A 183 13.08 10.23 -11.08
N ASP A 184 13.35 11.26 -11.88
CA ASP A 184 12.89 12.62 -11.63
C ASP A 184 11.36 12.68 -11.48
N LYS A 185 10.64 11.95 -12.36
CA LYS A 185 9.18 11.85 -12.28
C LYS A 185 8.70 11.11 -11.04
N LEU A 186 9.35 10.01 -10.68
CA LEU A 186 9.02 9.27 -9.46
C LEU A 186 9.26 10.11 -8.19
N GLU A 187 10.31 10.93 -8.18
CA GLU A 187 10.56 11.91 -7.11
C GLU A 187 9.47 12.98 -7.04
N GLU A 188 8.97 13.44 -8.19
CA GLU A 188 7.87 14.41 -8.23
C GLU A 188 6.58 13.83 -7.63
N VAL A 189 6.23 12.57 -7.96
CA VAL A 189 5.10 11.89 -7.31
C VAL A 189 5.33 11.75 -5.81
N HIS A 190 6.55 11.34 -5.41
CA HIS A 190 6.89 11.20 -3.99
C HIS A 190 6.71 12.51 -3.23
N ARG A 191 7.11 13.64 -3.82
CA ARG A 191 6.92 14.99 -3.24
C ARG A 191 5.45 15.32 -3.01
N VAL A 192 4.58 15.02 -3.98
CA VAL A 192 3.13 15.22 -3.86
C VAL A 192 2.54 14.34 -2.76
N VAL A 193 2.90 13.05 -2.73
CA VAL A 193 2.45 12.08 -1.71
C VAL A 193 2.84 12.54 -0.30
N VAL A 194 4.08 13.02 -0.11
CA VAL A 194 4.55 13.52 1.19
C VAL A 194 3.82 14.81 1.58
N GLY A 195 3.59 15.72 0.64
CA GLY A 195 2.81 16.95 0.89
C GLY A 195 1.41 16.66 1.41
N ILE A 196 0.69 15.74 0.74
CA ILE A 196 -0.68 15.35 1.12
C ILE A 196 -0.72 14.70 2.51
N ASN A 197 0.26 13.85 2.83
CA ASN A 197 0.36 13.26 4.17
C ASN A 197 0.59 14.32 5.26
N GLY A 198 1.41 15.34 4.97
CA GLY A 198 1.73 16.44 5.87
C GLY A 198 0.55 17.37 6.18
N GLU A 199 -0.44 17.46 5.29
CA GLU A 199 -1.63 18.32 5.43
C GLU A 199 -2.81 17.68 6.20
N THR A 200 -2.65 16.45 6.71
CA THR A 200 -3.69 15.83 7.55
C THR A 200 -3.98 16.74 8.76
N PRO A 201 -5.25 17.20 8.98
CA PRO A 201 -5.54 18.17 10.02
C PRO A 201 -5.08 17.65 11.39
N ARG A 202 -4.08 18.32 11.96
CA ARG A 202 -3.78 18.18 13.38
C ARG A 202 -4.99 18.73 14.13
N ILE A 203 -5.74 17.85 14.77
CA ILE A 203 -6.72 18.26 15.79
C ILE A 203 -5.96 19.19 16.75
N PRO A 204 -6.36 20.47 16.89
CA PRO A 204 -5.72 21.34 17.85
C PRO A 204 -5.86 20.69 19.24
N PRO A 205 -4.80 20.63 20.06
CA PRO A 205 -5.00 20.27 21.46
C PRO A 205 -6.08 21.20 22.01
N ALA A 206 -7.07 20.60 22.66
CA ALA A 206 -8.15 21.33 23.31
C ALA A 206 -7.53 22.50 24.07
N ARG A 207 -7.94 23.72 23.72
CA ARG A 207 -7.55 24.90 24.49
C ARG A 207 -8.02 24.67 25.90
N ASP A 208 -7.06 24.47 26.80
CA ASP A 208 -7.26 24.50 28.23
C ASP A 208 -7.64 25.95 28.57
N GLY A 209 -8.95 26.22 28.46
CA GLY A 209 -9.55 27.48 28.84
C GLY A 209 -9.50 27.57 30.35
N GLY A 210 -8.43 28.16 30.86
CA GLY A 210 -8.42 28.75 32.19
C GLY A 210 -9.49 29.83 32.23
N ASP A 211 -10.69 29.46 32.68
CA ASP A 211 -11.68 30.41 33.16
C ASP A 211 -11.99 30.08 34.61
N ASP A 212 -11.68 31.08 35.43
CA ASP A 212 -11.71 31.10 36.87
C ASP A 212 -13.17 31.17 37.31
N SER A 213 -13.76 30.04 37.71
CA SER A 213 -15.10 30.01 38.32
C SER A 213 -15.19 28.95 39.40
N ARG A 214 -14.61 29.33 40.54
CA ARG A 214 -14.75 28.78 41.88
C ARG A 214 -16.23 28.54 42.27
N PRO A 215 -16.63 27.35 42.74
CA PRO A 215 -17.78 27.21 43.63
C PRO A 215 -17.31 27.25 45.09
N PRO A 216 -18.11 27.81 46.02
CA PRO A 216 -17.71 27.92 47.42
C PRO A 216 -17.81 26.56 48.12
N SER A 217 -16.81 26.29 48.94
CA SER A 217 -16.77 25.19 49.90
C SER A 217 -17.93 25.27 50.89
N SER A 218 -18.54 24.13 51.19
CA SER A 218 -19.13 23.88 52.51
C SER A 218 -18.85 22.44 52.94
N LEU A 219 -17.96 22.38 53.94
CA LEU A 219 -17.71 21.31 54.90
C LEU A 219 -18.93 20.45 55.24
N ARG A 220 -18.71 19.13 55.35
CA ARG A 220 -18.88 18.41 56.63
C ARG A 220 -18.19 17.05 56.58
N LEU A 221 -17.10 16.97 57.34
CA LEU A 221 -16.57 15.73 57.91
C LEU A 221 -17.57 15.26 58.98
N ASP A 222 -18.03 14.03 58.89
CA ASP A 222 -18.45 13.27 60.08
C ASP A 222 -17.83 11.87 60.00
N THR A 223 -16.89 11.66 60.91
CA THR A 223 -16.22 10.40 61.17
C THR A 223 -17.10 9.58 62.11
N ARG A 224 -17.55 8.40 61.69
CA ARG A 224 -17.92 7.33 62.63
C ARG A 224 -17.51 5.95 62.14
N GLN A 225 -16.41 5.54 62.76
CA GLN A 225 -15.77 4.26 62.99
C GLN A 225 -16.72 3.06 63.29
N GLN A 226 -16.50 1.95 62.58
CA GLN A 226 -16.64 0.54 63.04
C GLN A 226 -16.10 -0.34 61.90
N ASP A 227 -14.82 -0.74 61.88
CA ASP A 227 -14.19 -1.83 62.64
C ASP A 227 -14.78 -3.22 62.30
N ASN A 228 -14.16 -3.96 61.36
CA ASN A 228 -13.77 -5.35 61.62
C ASN A 228 -12.70 -5.88 60.64
N ARG A 229 -11.62 -6.39 61.26
CA ARG A 229 -10.57 -7.33 60.79
C ARG A 229 -11.21 -8.70 60.46
N SER A 230 -10.67 -9.66 59.70
CA SER A 230 -9.51 -9.89 58.82
C SER A 230 -9.85 -11.19 57.99
N PRO A 231 -8.93 -12.11 57.60
CA PRO A 231 -8.41 -12.32 56.23
C PRO A 231 -8.60 -13.79 55.72
N GLU A 232 -7.76 -14.21 54.77
CA GLU A 232 -7.52 -15.58 54.22
C GLU A 232 -8.14 -15.83 52.84
N SER A 233 -7.49 -16.44 51.84
CA SER A 233 -6.11 -16.90 51.62
C SER A 233 -6.00 -17.38 50.16
N PHE A 234 -4.79 -17.32 49.59
CA PHE A 234 -4.37 -17.99 48.36
C PHE A 234 -4.68 -19.50 48.37
N THR A 235 -4.90 -20.14 47.21
CA THR A 235 -4.01 -21.23 46.70
C THR A 235 -4.28 -21.53 45.22
N THR A 236 -3.18 -21.70 44.48
CA THR A 236 -2.98 -22.36 43.18
C THR A 236 -3.36 -23.83 43.13
N ALA A 237 -3.85 -24.28 41.97
CA ALA A 237 -3.46 -25.54 41.31
C ALA A 237 -3.69 -25.38 39.80
#